data_AF-F9F5I0-F1
#
_entry.id   AF-F9F5I0-F1
#
_cell.length_a   1.000
_cell.length_b   1.000
_cell.length_c   1.000
_cell.angle_alpha   90.00
_cell.angle_beta   90.00
_cell.angle_gamma   90.00
#
_symmetry.space_group_name_H-M   'P 1'
#
loop_
_entity.id
_entity.type
_entity.pdbx_description
1 polymer ?
#
loop_
_entity_poly.entity_id
_entity_poly.type
_entity_poly.pdbx_seq_one_letter_code
_entity_poly.pdbx_strand_id
1 'polypeptide(L)'
;MDLPTYDYEPLDANSTKFRLIKLRPARYQPKPGNLPSDDIYCTIMTVDLINPPRYEALSYCWGKPVFTHRVVVELDNRVERQIRITESLHEALRQIRDPSSDLVVYIDQLCINQAAVAEKNRQVELMGGIYSQSCRVLAWLGPATSASDAFVDFITDSDSGHGDSNKGCDQELRSLMDIEDLGQELDQLIFYASKAPYTGFLDFVSRQWYWRMWIIQEACLGREVVFICGSKRCCIDCVEHFLFLLSLSINIRSTMGLTVGCHRKWAKESSDFTQLTEPLIHTIQDHLMDNPT
;
A
#
# COMPACT_ATOMS: atom_id res chain seq x y z
N MET A 1 29.84 -5.70 15.45
CA MET A 1 29.68 -6.80 16.41
C MET A 1 28.31 -7.40 16.18
N ASP A 2 28.17 -8.73 16.21
CA ASP A 2 26.85 -9.36 16.18
C ASP A 2 26.18 -9.22 17.55
N LEU A 3 24.98 -8.64 17.57
CA LEU A 3 24.15 -8.54 18.78
C LEU A 3 23.53 -9.90 19.10
N PRO A 4 23.24 -10.23 20.37
CA PRO A 4 22.49 -11.44 20.69
C PRO A 4 21.06 -11.38 20.13
N THR A 5 20.49 -12.53 19.80
CA THR A 5 19.10 -12.62 19.30
C THR A 5 18.11 -12.17 20.37
N TYR A 6 17.04 -11.48 19.95
CA TYR A 6 15.95 -11.10 20.83
C TYR A 6 15.16 -12.32 21.28
N ASP A 7 14.97 -12.46 22.59
CA ASP A 7 14.20 -13.53 23.21
C ASP A 7 12.79 -13.02 23.53
N TYR A 8 11.79 -13.61 22.87
CA TYR A 8 10.39 -13.22 23.06
C TYR A 8 9.85 -13.70 24.40
N GLU A 9 9.26 -12.80 25.19
CA GLU A 9 8.40 -13.18 26.31
C GLU A 9 7.14 -13.87 25.80
N PRO A 10 6.79 -15.10 26.26
CA PRO A 10 5.64 -15.83 25.75
C PRO A 10 4.32 -15.07 25.92
N LEU A 11 3.47 -15.08 24.88
CA LEU A 11 2.08 -14.63 25.00
C LEU A 11 1.20 -15.78 25.47
N ASP A 12 0.27 -15.49 26.38
CA ASP A 12 -0.72 -16.47 26.85
C ASP A 12 -1.68 -16.84 25.70
N ALA A 13 -1.81 -18.13 25.41
CA ALA A 13 -2.64 -18.68 24.35
C ALA A 13 -4.13 -18.35 24.52
N ASN A 14 -4.60 -18.17 25.75
CA ASN A 14 -5.99 -17.82 26.04
C ASN A 14 -6.25 -16.31 26.05
N SER A 15 -5.20 -15.49 25.91
CA SER A 15 -5.33 -14.03 25.92
C SER A 15 -5.59 -13.46 24.54
N THR A 16 -6.04 -12.20 24.53
CA THR A 16 -6.12 -11.32 23.36
C THR A 16 -4.91 -10.38 23.28
N LYS A 17 -3.82 -10.74 23.96
CA LYS A 17 -2.59 -9.96 23.94
C LYS A 17 -1.83 -10.18 22.65
N PHE A 18 -1.21 -9.10 22.19
CA PHE A 18 -0.33 -9.07 21.03
C PHE A 18 0.79 -8.06 21.26
N ARG A 19 1.78 -8.04 20.37
CA ARG A 19 2.90 -7.09 20.47
C ARG A 19 2.75 -5.98 19.45
N LEU A 20 3.24 -4.80 19.80
CA LEU A 20 3.44 -3.67 18.91
C LEU A 20 4.90 -3.29 18.91
N ILE A 21 5.36 -2.78 17.76
CA ILE A 21 6.69 -2.23 17.58
C ILE A 21 6.60 -0.73 17.63
N LYS A 22 7.41 -0.11 18.48
CA LYS A 22 7.66 1.32 18.42
C LYS A 22 8.96 1.54 17.65
N LEU A 23 8.84 1.82 16.36
CA LEU A 23 9.95 2.12 15.47
C LEU A 23 10.50 3.50 15.76
N ARG A 24 11.83 3.61 15.84
CA ARG A 24 12.52 4.90 15.99
C ARG A 24 12.51 5.70 14.68
N PRO A 25 12.69 7.03 14.72
CA PRO A 25 12.74 7.86 13.52
C PRO A 25 13.88 7.46 12.58
N ALA A 26 13.76 7.82 11.30
CA ALA A 26 14.80 7.54 10.31
C ALA A 26 16.13 8.26 10.61
N ARG A 27 16.08 9.43 11.26
CA ARG A 27 17.28 10.19 11.69
C ARG A 27 17.71 9.89 13.13
N TYR A 28 17.21 8.80 13.71
CA TYR A 28 17.60 8.40 15.06
C TYR A 28 19.11 8.16 15.13
N GLN A 29 19.77 8.87 16.04
CA GLN A 29 21.17 8.64 16.36
C GLN A 29 21.24 7.88 17.68
N PRO A 30 21.69 6.62 17.68
CA PRO A 30 21.98 5.92 18.92
C PRO A 30 23.10 6.68 19.66
N LYS A 31 23.10 6.60 20.99
CA LYS A 31 24.12 7.24 21.84
C LYS A 31 25.54 6.84 21.42
N PRO A 32 26.57 7.69 21.65
CA PRO A 32 27.85 7.57 20.97
C PRO A 32 28.53 6.22 21.23
N GLY A 33 28.57 5.43 20.16
CA GLY A 33 29.27 4.16 20.00
C GLY A 33 29.22 3.83 18.50
N ASN A 34 30.36 3.50 17.90
CA ASN A 34 30.47 3.23 16.46
C ASN A 34 29.49 2.14 16.03
N LEU A 35 28.35 2.52 15.46
CA LEU A 35 27.39 1.60 14.84
C LEU A 35 27.07 2.10 13.41
N PRO A 36 26.82 1.17 12.47
CA PRO A 36 26.59 1.51 11.07
C PRO A 36 25.41 2.48 10.93
N SER A 37 25.57 3.48 10.07
CA SER A 37 24.61 4.55 9.75
C SER A 37 23.22 4.08 9.27
N ASP A 38 22.99 2.78 9.16
CA ASP A 38 21.89 2.16 8.42
C ASP A 38 20.99 1.23 9.26
N ASP A 39 21.35 0.96 10.53
CA ASP A 39 20.57 0.07 11.40
C ASP A 39 19.22 0.70 11.78
N ILE A 40 18.19 -0.14 11.85
CA ILE A 40 16.83 0.24 12.25
C ILE A 40 16.61 -0.12 13.70
N TYR A 41 16.17 0.85 14.51
CA TYR A 41 15.95 0.68 15.95
C TYR A 41 14.47 0.64 16.29
N CYS A 42 14.12 -0.17 17.30
CA CYS A 42 12.77 -0.20 17.84
C CYS A 42 12.75 -0.64 19.31
N THR A 43 11.59 -0.47 19.95
CA THR A 43 11.22 -1.17 21.18
C THR A 43 9.99 -2.03 20.93
N ILE A 44 9.85 -3.13 21.67
CA ILE A 44 8.68 -4.03 21.58
C ILE A 44 7.84 -3.85 22.85
N MET A 45 6.52 -3.73 22.70
CA MET A 45 5.59 -3.62 23.81
C MET A 45 4.44 -4.61 23.67
N THR A 46 4.05 -5.26 24.76
CA THR A 46 2.87 -6.13 24.82
C THR A 46 1.64 -5.33 25.19
N VAL A 47 0.57 -5.47 24.40
CA VAL A 47 -0.71 -4.77 24.57
C VAL A 47 -1.87 -5.77 24.48
N ASP A 48 -3.08 -5.32 24.78
CA ASP A 48 -4.29 -6.15 24.71
C ASP A 48 -5.29 -5.58 23.70
N LEU A 49 -5.88 -6.45 22.88
CA LEU A 49 -6.87 -6.10 21.87
C LEU A 49 -8.18 -5.53 22.44
N ILE A 50 -8.45 -5.70 23.74
CA ILE A 50 -9.62 -5.11 24.41
C ILE A 50 -9.55 -3.57 24.45
N ASN A 51 -8.35 -3.01 24.63
CA ASN A 51 -8.14 -1.56 24.68
C ASN A 51 -6.71 -1.23 24.21
N PRO A 52 -6.42 -1.40 22.91
CA PRO A 52 -5.09 -1.14 22.39
C PRO A 52 -4.81 0.38 22.38
N PRO A 53 -3.53 0.80 22.48
CA PRO A 53 -3.17 2.19 22.17
C PRO A 53 -3.46 2.50 20.69
N ARG A 54 -3.23 3.73 20.24
CA ARG A 54 -3.22 4.00 18.79
C ARG A 54 -1.98 3.37 18.13
N TYR A 55 -2.18 2.73 16.99
CA TYR A 55 -1.13 2.08 16.20
C TYR A 55 -1.54 1.96 14.74
N GLU A 56 -0.55 1.82 13.87
CA GLU A 56 -0.73 1.43 12.47
C GLU A 56 -0.50 -0.08 12.29
N ALA A 57 -0.94 -0.65 11.17
CA ALA A 57 -0.54 -2.01 10.79
C ALA A 57 0.25 -1.98 9.47
N LEU A 58 1.37 -2.70 9.40
CA LEU A 58 2.13 -2.86 8.16
C LEU A 58 1.66 -4.11 7.42
N SER A 59 1.25 -3.94 6.17
CA SER A 59 0.89 -4.99 5.25
C SER A 59 1.92 -5.02 4.11
N TYR A 60 2.64 -6.13 3.95
CA TYR A 60 3.73 -6.25 2.97
C TYR A 60 3.93 -7.69 2.51
N CYS A 61 4.44 -7.89 1.30
CA CYS A 61 4.78 -9.23 0.83
C CYS A 61 6.06 -9.72 1.52
N TRP A 62 5.97 -10.79 2.31
CA TRP A 62 7.14 -11.38 3.00
C TRP A 62 8.28 -11.78 2.04
N GLY A 63 7.93 -12.24 0.84
CA GLY A 63 8.87 -12.78 -0.14
C GLY A 63 9.48 -14.11 0.31
N LYS A 64 10.68 -14.42 -0.18
CA LYS A 64 11.43 -15.61 0.23
C LYS A 64 11.89 -15.46 1.70
N PRO A 65 11.86 -16.52 2.53
CA PRO A 65 12.27 -16.46 3.93
C PRO A 65 13.81 -16.43 4.08
N VAL A 66 14.42 -15.40 3.51
CA VAL A 66 15.87 -15.14 3.53
C VAL A 66 16.10 -13.93 4.43
N PHE A 67 16.69 -14.16 5.60
CA PHE A 67 16.81 -13.17 6.67
C PHE A 67 18.21 -12.53 6.70
N THR A 68 18.47 -11.64 5.73
CA THR A 68 19.77 -10.98 5.50
C THR A 68 19.93 -9.66 6.26
N HIS A 69 18.84 -9.04 6.70
CA HIS A 69 18.83 -7.77 7.40
C HIS A 69 18.48 -7.96 8.88
N ARG A 70 18.62 -6.90 9.67
CA ARG A 70 18.30 -6.91 11.10
C ARG A 70 17.59 -5.63 11.54
N VAL A 71 16.85 -5.75 12.63
CA VAL A 71 16.35 -4.65 13.45
C VAL A 71 16.97 -4.79 14.83
N VAL A 72 17.43 -3.67 15.38
CA VAL A 72 17.95 -3.58 16.74
C VAL A 72 16.80 -3.29 17.70
N VAL A 73 16.59 -4.19 18.65
CA VAL A 73 15.60 -4.03 19.71
C VAL A 73 16.30 -3.45 20.93
N GLU A 74 15.90 -2.24 21.30
CA GLU A 74 16.32 -1.58 22.54
C GLU A 74 15.50 -2.14 23.71
N LEU A 75 16.20 -2.67 24.71
CA LEU A 75 15.63 -3.16 25.97
C LEU A 75 15.97 -2.21 27.13
N ASP A 76 15.32 -2.46 28.26
CA ASP A 76 15.66 -1.82 29.52
C ASP A 76 17.16 -2.01 29.88
N ASN A 77 17.68 -1.11 30.70
CA ASN A 77 19.08 -1.10 31.13
C ASN A 77 20.11 -0.99 29.99
N ARG A 78 19.71 -0.45 28.83
CA ARG A 78 20.58 -0.23 27.65
C ARG A 78 21.13 -1.52 27.04
N VAL A 79 20.37 -2.60 27.15
CA VAL A 79 20.68 -3.86 26.47
C VAL A 79 20.12 -3.80 25.06
N GLU A 80 20.92 -4.19 24.08
CA GLU A 80 20.48 -4.32 22.69
C GLU A 80 20.42 -5.80 22.29
N ARG A 81 19.42 -6.10 21.48
CA ARG A 81 19.22 -7.40 20.84
C ARG A 81 18.93 -7.21 19.35
N GLN A 82 19.01 -8.27 18.58
CA GLN A 82 18.62 -8.23 17.16
C GLN A 82 17.53 -9.24 16.82
N ILE A 83 16.67 -8.83 15.90
CA ILE A 83 15.76 -9.72 15.15
C ILE A 83 16.19 -9.67 13.69
N ARG A 84 16.39 -10.84 13.07
CA ARG A 84 16.68 -10.89 11.63
C ARG A 84 15.38 -10.78 10.84
N ILE A 85 15.42 -10.01 9.77
CA ILE A 85 14.26 -9.68 8.95
C ILE A 85 14.54 -9.92 7.46
N THR A 86 13.49 -10.06 6.67
CA THR A 86 13.61 -10.18 5.21
C THR A 86 13.97 -8.83 4.58
N GLU A 87 14.52 -8.87 3.36
CA GLU A 87 14.80 -7.68 2.55
C GLU A 87 13.54 -6.84 2.34
N SER A 88 12.42 -7.48 2.00
CA SER A 88 11.13 -6.80 1.82
C SER A 88 10.69 -6.03 3.06
N LEU A 89 10.83 -6.61 4.27
CA LEU A 89 10.53 -5.89 5.50
C LEU A 89 11.52 -4.74 5.73
N HIS A 90 12.81 -4.96 5.47
CA HIS A 90 13.83 -3.93 5.65
C HIS A 90 13.55 -2.71 4.76
N GLU A 91 13.18 -2.92 3.49
CA GLU A 91 12.76 -1.86 2.57
C GLU A 91 11.50 -1.14 3.08
N ALA A 92 10.47 -1.89 3.46
CA ALA A 92 9.22 -1.32 4.00
C ALA A 92 9.49 -0.45 5.23
N LEU A 93 10.28 -0.94 6.18
CA LEU A 93 10.64 -0.21 7.40
C LEU A 93 11.36 1.11 7.10
N ARG A 94 12.18 1.17 6.05
CA ARG A 94 12.83 2.42 5.64
C ARG A 94 11.84 3.44 5.12
N GLN A 95 10.81 3.01 4.38
CA GLN A 95 9.83 3.91 3.78
C GLN A 95 8.74 4.37 4.77
N ILE A 96 8.38 3.54 5.75
CA ILE A 96 7.32 3.89 6.72
C ILE A 96 7.80 4.77 7.87
N ARG A 97 9.11 4.77 8.18
CA ARG A 97 9.68 5.58 9.28
C ARG A 97 9.59 7.06 8.96
N ASP A 98 9.05 7.83 9.90
CA ASP A 98 9.11 9.29 9.86
C ASP A 98 10.54 9.77 10.17
N PRO A 99 11.01 10.90 9.60
CA PRO A 99 12.33 11.43 9.90
C PRO A 99 12.55 11.84 11.36
N SER A 100 11.47 12.18 12.07
CA SER A 100 11.54 12.89 13.36
C SER A 100 10.71 12.26 14.49
N SER A 101 9.72 11.44 14.17
CA SER A 101 8.79 10.86 15.14
C SER A 101 8.84 9.33 15.17
N ASP A 102 8.58 8.79 16.36
CA ASP A 102 8.43 7.35 16.55
C ASP A 102 7.11 6.88 15.89
N LEU A 103 7.11 5.68 15.31
CA LEU A 103 5.92 5.05 14.74
C LEU A 103 5.56 3.80 15.55
N VAL A 104 4.35 3.76 16.11
CA VAL A 104 3.79 2.56 16.75
C VAL A 104 3.06 1.74 15.69
N VAL A 105 3.56 0.55 15.40
CA VAL A 105 3.07 -0.27 14.29
C VAL A 105 3.07 -1.75 14.63
N TYR A 106 2.05 -2.47 14.15
CA TYR A 106 2.00 -3.92 14.12
C TYR A 106 2.69 -4.45 12.86
N ILE A 107 3.64 -5.38 13.05
CA ILE A 107 4.36 -6.06 11.96
C ILE A 107 4.44 -7.53 12.32
N ASP A 108 3.74 -8.40 11.60
CA ASP A 108 3.65 -9.85 11.88
C ASP A 108 4.99 -10.55 12.15
N GLN A 109 6.03 -10.27 11.35
CA GLN A 109 7.36 -10.87 11.46
C GLN A 109 8.09 -10.45 12.76
N LEU A 110 7.78 -9.28 13.31
CA LEU A 110 8.40 -8.75 14.54
C LEU A 110 7.52 -8.92 15.78
N CYS A 111 6.19 -8.92 15.62
CA CYS A 111 5.25 -8.98 16.72
C CYS A 111 4.93 -10.42 17.14
N ILE A 112 5.16 -11.39 16.27
CA ILE A 112 4.90 -12.81 16.51
C ILE A 112 6.23 -13.55 16.62
N ASN A 113 6.36 -14.37 17.66
CA ASN A 113 7.46 -15.33 17.76
C ASN A 113 7.27 -16.43 16.71
N GLN A 114 7.93 -16.26 15.57
CA GLN A 114 7.82 -17.17 14.42
C GLN A 114 8.31 -18.60 14.69
N ALA A 115 9.13 -18.79 15.73
CA ALA A 115 9.60 -20.11 16.15
C ALA A 115 8.57 -20.88 17.01
N ALA A 116 7.60 -20.19 17.61
CA ALA A 116 6.58 -20.79 18.47
C ALA A 116 5.28 -21.03 17.68
N VAL A 117 5.09 -22.25 17.17
CA VAL A 117 3.92 -22.61 16.33
C VAL A 117 2.59 -22.30 17.03
N ALA A 118 2.48 -22.57 18.34
CA ALA A 118 1.28 -22.29 19.11
C ALA A 118 0.96 -20.79 19.16
N GLU A 119 1.98 -19.95 19.39
CA GLU A 119 1.82 -18.49 19.39
C GLU A 119 1.43 -18.00 17.99
N LYS A 120 2.13 -18.48 16.95
CA LYS A 120 1.84 -18.10 15.56
C LYS A 120 0.39 -18.39 15.18
N ASN A 121 -0.09 -19.60 15.44
CA ASN A 121 -1.47 -19.97 15.12
C ASN A 121 -2.47 -19.08 15.85
N ARG A 122 -2.23 -18.82 17.14
CA ARG A 122 -3.10 -17.95 17.94
C ARG A 122 -3.09 -16.50 17.44
N GLN A 123 -1.93 -15.96 17.08
CA GLN A 123 -1.84 -14.59 16.58
C GLN A 123 -2.49 -14.44 15.20
N VAL A 124 -2.42 -15.47 14.34
CA VAL A 124 -3.14 -15.51 13.05
C VAL A 124 -4.65 -15.43 13.26
N GLU A 125 -5.21 -16.10 14.28
CA GLU A 125 -6.63 -15.96 14.62
C GLU A 125 -7.01 -14.54 15.06
N LEU A 126 -6.07 -13.81 15.69
CA LEU A 126 -6.28 -12.44 16.17
C LEU A 126 -6.05 -11.37 15.08
N MET A 127 -5.41 -11.69 13.96
CA MET A 127 -5.01 -10.72 12.93
C MET A 127 -6.20 -9.86 12.45
N GLY A 128 -7.36 -10.46 12.20
CA GLY A 128 -8.55 -9.69 11.77
C GLY A 128 -8.94 -8.59 12.77
N GLY A 129 -8.84 -8.87 14.07
CA GLY A 129 -9.09 -7.87 15.12
C GLY A 129 -7.97 -6.83 15.23
N ILE A 130 -6.71 -7.24 15.02
CA ILE A 130 -5.55 -6.34 15.07
C ILE A 130 -5.60 -5.35 13.90
N TYR A 131 -5.82 -5.82 12.67
CA TYR A 131 -5.89 -4.93 11.51
C TYR A 131 -7.11 -3.99 11.58
N SER A 132 -8.28 -4.48 12.01
CA SER A 132 -9.48 -3.64 12.13
C SER A 132 -9.45 -2.58 13.22
N GLN A 133 -8.61 -2.75 14.25
CA GLN A 133 -8.42 -1.76 15.32
C GLN A 133 -7.21 -0.84 15.08
N SER A 134 -6.43 -1.06 14.02
CA SER A 134 -5.39 -0.11 13.61
C SER A 134 -6.00 1.22 13.13
N CYS A 135 -5.26 2.32 13.26
CA CYS A 135 -5.67 3.62 12.74
C CYS A 135 -5.74 3.59 11.21
N ARG A 136 -4.66 3.11 10.58
CA ARG A 136 -4.61 2.78 9.15
C ARG A 136 -3.67 1.60 8.90
N VAL A 137 -3.85 1.01 7.72
CA VAL A 137 -2.99 -0.04 7.20
C VAL A 137 -2.05 0.55 6.17
N LEU A 138 -0.75 0.39 6.40
CA LEU A 138 0.32 0.79 5.50
C LEU A 138 0.61 -0.38 4.55
N ALA A 139 0.13 -0.31 3.32
CA ALA A 139 0.32 -1.34 2.30
C ALA A 139 1.60 -1.07 1.50
N TRP A 140 2.69 -1.79 1.80
CA TRP A 140 3.94 -1.71 1.06
C TRP A 140 3.87 -2.52 -0.23
N LEU A 141 3.89 -1.82 -1.37
CA LEU A 141 3.81 -2.39 -2.71
C LEU A 141 5.18 -2.70 -3.33
N GLY A 142 6.26 -2.27 -2.69
CA GLY A 142 7.64 -2.46 -3.15
C GLY A 142 8.26 -1.20 -3.75
N PRO A 143 9.49 -1.31 -4.28
CA PRO A 143 10.20 -0.21 -4.92
C PRO A 143 9.43 0.38 -6.10
N ALA A 144 9.54 1.70 -6.26
CA ALA A 144 8.93 2.42 -7.37
C ALA A 144 9.62 2.12 -8.71
N THR A 145 8.83 2.15 -9.78
CA THR A 145 9.31 2.35 -11.14
C THR A 145 8.92 3.75 -11.61
N SER A 146 9.51 4.22 -12.70
CA SER A 146 9.07 5.48 -13.32
C SER A 146 7.59 5.46 -13.71
N ALA A 147 7.04 4.29 -14.04
CA ALA A 147 5.63 4.12 -14.39
C ALA A 147 4.73 4.22 -13.16
N SER A 148 5.02 3.48 -12.07
CA SER A 148 4.25 3.59 -10.83
C SER A 148 4.31 4.99 -10.24
N ASP A 149 5.46 5.65 -10.30
CA ASP A 149 5.62 7.02 -9.80
C ASP A 149 4.72 8.00 -10.55
N ALA A 150 4.65 7.89 -11.88
CA ALA A 150 3.77 8.72 -12.70
C ALA A 150 2.29 8.44 -12.41
N PHE A 151 1.92 7.19 -12.12
CA PHE A 151 0.56 6.85 -11.73
C PHE A 151 0.18 7.38 -10.37
N VAL A 152 1.05 7.23 -9.35
CA VAL A 152 0.77 7.77 -8.02
C VAL A 152 0.64 9.28 -8.08
N ASP A 153 1.53 10.00 -8.77
CA ASP A 153 1.40 11.45 -8.95
C ASP A 153 0.04 11.79 -9.58
N PHE A 154 -0.33 11.11 -10.68
CA PHE A 154 -1.56 11.39 -11.39
C PHE A 154 -2.82 11.24 -10.53
N ILE A 155 -2.88 10.26 -9.63
CA ILE A 155 -4.06 10.04 -8.77
C ILE A 155 -4.02 10.86 -7.46
N THR A 156 -2.88 11.46 -7.13
CA THR A 156 -2.75 12.32 -5.93
C THR A 156 -2.72 13.81 -6.25
N ASP A 157 -2.36 14.22 -7.47
CA ASP A 157 -2.20 15.63 -7.86
C ASP A 157 -3.53 16.37 -8.10
N SER A 158 -4.67 15.68 -8.07
CA SER A 158 -6.00 16.29 -8.15
C SER A 158 -6.31 17.28 -7.01
N ASP A 159 -5.42 17.41 -6.02
CA ASP A 159 -5.56 18.33 -4.87
C ASP A 159 -4.58 19.51 -4.87
N SER A 160 -3.95 19.83 -6.02
CA SER A 160 -3.00 20.96 -6.14
C SER A 160 -3.66 22.35 -6.15
N GLY A 161 -4.53 22.60 -5.17
CA GLY A 161 -5.18 23.87 -4.91
C GLY A 161 -5.86 23.89 -3.56
N HIS A 162 -5.09 23.77 -2.46
CA HIS A 162 -5.21 24.46 -1.16
C HIS A 162 -4.60 23.58 -0.05
N GLY A 163 -3.47 24.03 0.50
CA GLY A 163 -2.75 23.33 1.57
C GLY A 163 -3.53 23.27 2.88
N ASP A 164 -4.31 22.20 3.08
CA ASP A 164 -4.71 21.74 4.40
C ASP A 164 -4.81 20.21 4.40
N SER A 165 -4.14 19.59 5.38
CA SER A 165 -3.75 18.17 5.38
C SER A 165 -4.86 17.20 5.77
N ASN A 166 -6.12 17.50 5.44
CA ASN A 166 -7.26 16.70 5.92
C ASN A 166 -8.56 16.80 5.11
N LYS A 167 -8.47 17.01 3.79
CA LYS A 167 -9.65 16.93 2.91
C LYS A 167 -9.36 15.91 1.82
N GLY A 168 -10.18 14.86 1.80
CA GLY A 168 -10.09 13.83 0.77
C GLY A 168 -10.51 14.36 -0.60
N CYS A 169 -10.32 13.50 -1.60
CA CYS A 169 -10.63 13.59 -3.02
C CYS A 169 -12.13 13.86 -3.35
N ASP A 170 -12.90 14.38 -2.39
CA ASP A 170 -14.35 14.46 -2.34
C ASP A 170 -14.92 15.73 -3.01
N GLN A 171 -14.10 16.77 -3.21
CA GLN A 171 -14.60 18.10 -3.61
C GLN A 171 -14.84 18.20 -5.14
N GLU A 172 -13.96 17.65 -5.98
CA GLU A 172 -14.09 17.73 -7.45
C GLU A 172 -15.15 16.76 -8.01
N LEU A 173 -15.38 15.62 -7.34
CA LEU A 173 -16.40 14.65 -7.71
C LEU A 173 -17.81 15.04 -7.28
N ARG A 174 -17.98 15.72 -6.14
CA ARG A 174 -19.30 16.25 -5.76
C ARG A 174 -19.83 17.21 -6.82
N SER A 175 -18.94 17.95 -7.50
CA SER A 175 -19.31 18.74 -8.68
C SER A 175 -19.64 17.89 -9.91
N LEU A 176 -18.98 16.76 -10.14
CA LEU A 176 -19.30 15.82 -11.24
C LEU A 176 -20.59 15.00 -10.99
N MET A 177 -21.14 15.03 -9.77
CA MET A 177 -22.37 14.33 -9.41
C MET A 177 -23.62 15.24 -9.38
N ASP A 178 -23.45 16.56 -9.50
CA ASP A 178 -24.53 17.57 -9.57
C ASP A 178 -24.79 17.95 -11.04
N ILE A 179 -25.31 17.01 -11.85
CA ILE A 179 -25.38 17.21 -13.32
C ILE A 179 -26.70 17.88 -13.75
N GLU A 180 -26.63 19.18 -14.05
CA GLU A 180 -27.53 19.86 -15.00
C GLU A 180 -26.95 19.92 -16.44
N ASP A 181 -25.65 19.61 -16.66
CA ASP A 181 -25.01 19.73 -17.99
C ASP A 181 -23.99 18.60 -18.32
N LEU A 182 -24.48 17.53 -18.98
CA LEU A 182 -23.74 16.31 -19.34
C LEU A 182 -22.60 16.52 -20.36
N GLY A 183 -22.55 17.67 -21.05
CA GLY A 183 -21.63 17.91 -22.17
C GLY A 183 -20.20 18.28 -21.75
N GLN A 184 -20.05 19.21 -20.81
CA GLN A 184 -18.72 19.66 -20.34
C GLN A 184 -17.98 18.58 -19.54
N GLU A 185 -18.71 17.72 -18.83
CA GLU A 185 -18.12 16.65 -18.02
C GLU A 185 -17.58 15.49 -18.87
N LEU A 186 -18.19 15.24 -20.05
CA LEU A 186 -17.72 14.20 -20.95
C LEU A 186 -16.33 14.53 -21.53
N ASP A 187 -16.09 15.79 -21.89
CA ASP A 187 -14.79 16.26 -22.40
C ASP A 187 -13.71 16.17 -21.32
N GLN A 188 -14.05 16.51 -20.07
CA GLN A 188 -13.13 16.37 -18.93
C GLN A 188 -12.79 14.91 -18.66
N LEU A 189 -13.78 14.01 -18.70
CA LEU A 189 -13.56 12.58 -18.50
C LEU A 189 -12.75 11.95 -19.63
N ILE A 190 -13.04 12.31 -20.89
CA ILE A 190 -12.27 11.86 -22.06
C ILE A 190 -10.83 12.36 -21.96
N PHE A 191 -10.64 13.62 -21.57
CA PHE A 191 -9.33 14.22 -21.35
C PHE A 191 -8.57 13.48 -20.24
N TYR A 192 -9.19 13.26 -19.09
CA TYR A 192 -8.62 12.51 -17.97
C TYR A 192 -8.19 11.10 -18.40
N ALA A 193 -9.08 10.34 -19.04
CA ALA A 193 -8.78 9.01 -19.58
C ALA A 193 -7.67 9.04 -20.64
N SER A 194 -7.58 10.10 -21.45
CA SER A 194 -6.50 10.24 -22.45
C SER A 194 -5.12 10.48 -21.83
N LYS A 195 -5.07 11.04 -20.62
CA LYS A 195 -3.84 11.35 -19.88
C LYS A 195 -3.47 10.31 -18.83
N ALA A 196 -4.41 9.42 -18.48
CA ALA A 196 -4.21 8.38 -17.49
C ALA A 196 -2.97 7.50 -17.80
N PRO A 197 -2.02 7.37 -16.86
CA PRO A 197 -0.82 6.56 -17.04
C PRO A 197 -1.11 5.08 -16.82
N TYR A 198 -1.77 4.45 -17.81
CA TYR A 198 -2.22 3.06 -17.74
C TYR A 198 -1.10 2.04 -17.47
N THR A 199 0.10 2.28 -17.99
CA THR A 199 1.27 1.43 -17.70
C THR A 199 1.65 1.48 -16.22
N GLY A 200 1.55 2.66 -15.60
CA GLY A 200 1.76 2.83 -14.16
C GLY A 200 0.67 2.21 -13.32
N PHE A 201 -0.59 2.32 -13.75
CA PHE A 201 -1.70 1.62 -13.10
C PHE A 201 -1.52 0.10 -13.13
N LEU A 202 -1.18 -0.47 -14.30
CA LEU A 202 -0.93 -1.90 -14.43
C LEU A 202 0.25 -2.36 -13.57
N ASP A 203 1.35 -1.60 -13.57
CA ASP A 203 2.51 -1.86 -12.69
C ASP A 203 2.11 -1.81 -11.20
N PHE A 204 1.20 -0.91 -10.82
CA PHE A 204 0.70 -0.76 -9.45
C PHE A 204 -0.17 -1.95 -9.02
N VAL A 205 -1.17 -2.36 -9.81
CA VAL A 205 -2.08 -3.47 -9.44
C VAL A 205 -1.47 -4.86 -9.66
N SER A 206 -0.40 -4.96 -10.46
CA SER A 206 0.31 -6.23 -10.68
C SER A 206 1.32 -6.56 -9.59
N ARG A 207 1.51 -5.68 -8.58
CA ARG A 207 2.46 -5.94 -7.49
C ARG A 207 2.06 -7.16 -6.68
N GLN A 208 3.05 -7.94 -6.25
CA GLN A 208 2.86 -9.19 -5.50
C GLN A 208 1.96 -9.06 -4.27
N TRP A 209 1.89 -7.86 -3.69
CA TRP A 209 1.01 -7.55 -2.58
C TRP A 209 -0.45 -7.90 -2.88
N TYR A 210 -0.96 -7.61 -4.09
CA TYR A 210 -2.35 -7.87 -4.50
C TYR A 210 -2.73 -9.35 -4.56
N TRP A 211 -1.74 -10.23 -4.74
CA TRP A 211 -1.94 -11.67 -4.93
C TRP A 211 -1.84 -12.47 -3.62
N ARG A 212 -1.64 -11.80 -2.49
CA ARG A 212 -1.53 -12.47 -1.19
C ARG A 212 -2.91 -12.89 -0.69
N MET A 213 -3.04 -14.16 -0.33
CA MET A 213 -4.26 -14.71 0.29
C MET A 213 -4.73 -13.95 1.54
N TRP A 214 -3.81 -13.33 2.27
CA TRP A 214 -4.10 -12.58 3.51
C TRP A 214 -4.55 -11.13 3.29
N ILE A 215 -4.55 -10.63 2.04
CA ILE A 215 -4.94 -9.26 1.72
C ILE A 215 -6.36 -8.90 2.19
N ILE A 216 -7.27 -9.88 2.27
CA ILE A 216 -8.63 -9.64 2.75
C ILE A 216 -8.63 -9.17 4.21
N GLN A 217 -7.78 -9.78 5.06
CA GLN A 217 -7.69 -9.37 6.46
C GLN A 217 -6.98 -8.03 6.65
N GLU A 218 -6.12 -7.67 5.69
CA GLU A 218 -5.24 -6.50 5.79
C GLU A 218 -5.86 -5.27 5.12
N ALA A 219 -6.44 -5.41 3.93
CA ALA A 219 -6.99 -4.32 3.13
C ALA A 219 -8.50 -4.13 3.28
N CYS A 220 -9.28 -5.20 3.51
CA CYS A 220 -10.74 -5.10 3.63
C CYS A 220 -11.23 -4.89 5.07
N LEU A 221 -10.39 -5.15 6.07
CA LEU A 221 -10.76 -4.97 7.49
C LEU A 221 -10.16 -3.70 8.11
N GLY A 222 -9.13 -3.11 7.49
CA GLY A 222 -8.56 -1.85 7.94
C GLY A 222 -9.56 -0.69 7.78
N ARG A 223 -9.55 0.27 8.72
CA ARG A 223 -10.41 1.46 8.63
C ARG A 223 -10.01 2.38 7.48
N GLU A 224 -8.71 2.49 7.25
CA GLU A 224 -8.10 3.29 6.20
C GLU A 224 -6.90 2.51 5.65
N VAL A 225 -6.69 2.54 4.33
CA VAL A 225 -5.55 1.90 3.67
C VAL A 225 -4.74 2.97 2.94
N VAL A 226 -3.43 3.00 3.23
CA VAL A 226 -2.46 3.86 2.56
C VAL A 226 -1.48 2.97 1.80
N PHE A 227 -1.52 3.06 0.48
CA PHE A 227 -0.55 2.39 -0.38
C PHE A 227 0.77 3.16 -0.39
N ILE A 228 1.87 2.43 -0.33
CA ILE A 228 3.22 2.96 -0.35
C ILE A 228 3.98 2.24 -1.47
N CYS A 229 4.40 3.00 -2.48
CA CYS A 229 5.18 2.50 -3.61
C CYS A 229 6.44 3.37 -3.74
N GLY A 230 7.62 2.78 -3.49
CA GLY A 230 8.84 3.54 -3.30
C GLY A 230 8.69 4.58 -2.16
N SER A 231 8.93 5.85 -2.46
CA SER A 231 8.77 6.94 -1.50
C SER A 231 7.38 7.61 -1.55
N LYS A 232 6.54 7.26 -2.54
CA LYS A 232 5.24 7.90 -2.74
C LYS A 232 4.13 7.15 -2.03
N ARG A 233 3.05 7.87 -1.75
CA ARG A 233 1.91 7.37 -0.98
C ARG A 233 0.60 7.83 -1.62
N CYS A 234 -0.40 6.97 -1.64
CA CYS A 234 -1.77 7.32 -2.00
C CYS A 234 -2.77 6.61 -1.07
N CYS A 235 -3.91 7.24 -0.77
CA CYS A 235 -4.98 6.58 -0.04
C CYS A 235 -5.81 5.69 -0.99
N ILE A 236 -6.59 4.78 -0.40
CA ILE A 236 -7.51 3.94 -1.16
C ILE A 236 -8.54 4.76 -1.95
N ASP A 237 -9.01 5.88 -1.41
CA ASP A 237 -9.98 6.75 -2.09
C ASP A 237 -9.45 7.29 -3.43
N CYS A 238 -8.17 7.66 -3.51
CA CYS A 238 -7.53 8.07 -4.77
C CYS A 238 -7.56 6.94 -5.81
N VAL A 239 -7.34 5.70 -5.38
CA VAL A 239 -7.35 4.53 -6.26
C VAL A 239 -8.78 4.20 -6.69
N GLU A 240 -9.74 4.21 -5.77
CA GLU A 240 -11.16 4.00 -6.05
C GLU A 240 -11.70 5.07 -7.00
N HIS A 241 -11.31 6.31 -6.79
CA HIS A 241 -11.65 7.42 -7.67
C HIS A 241 -11.14 7.20 -9.11
N PHE A 242 -9.87 6.84 -9.26
CA PHE A 242 -9.30 6.51 -10.57
C PHE A 242 -10.05 5.35 -11.24
N LEU A 243 -10.35 4.28 -10.48
CA LEU A 243 -11.08 3.11 -10.99
C LEU A 243 -12.51 3.48 -11.42
N PHE A 244 -13.18 4.36 -10.66
CA PHE A 244 -14.50 4.87 -11.01
C PHE A 244 -14.46 5.64 -12.34
N LEU A 245 -13.56 6.62 -12.48
CA LEU A 245 -13.41 7.39 -13.72
C LEU A 245 -13.01 6.50 -14.91
N LEU A 246 -12.13 5.52 -14.67
CA LEU A 246 -11.77 4.54 -15.69
C LEU A 246 -12.99 3.73 -16.14
N SER A 247 -13.79 3.22 -15.20
CA SER A 247 -15.00 2.46 -15.50
C SER A 247 -16.01 3.28 -16.31
N LEU A 248 -16.21 4.56 -15.93
CA LEU A 248 -17.10 5.48 -16.62
C LEU A 248 -16.61 5.74 -18.05
N SER A 249 -15.30 5.94 -18.23
CA SER A 249 -14.71 6.15 -19.56
C SER A 249 -14.86 4.93 -20.48
N ILE A 250 -14.72 3.71 -19.95
CA ILE A 250 -14.91 2.46 -20.71
C ILE A 250 -16.39 2.29 -21.08
N ASN A 251 -17.31 2.56 -20.16
CA ASN A 251 -18.76 2.46 -20.40
C ASN A 251 -19.23 3.48 -21.44
N ILE A 252 -18.75 4.72 -21.36
CA ILE A 252 -19.01 5.76 -22.37
C ILE A 252 -18.42 5.35 -23.71
N ARG A 253 -17.18 4.87 -23.79
CA ARG A 253 -16.57 4.37 -25.04
C ARG A 253 -17.36 3.20 -25.63
N SER A 254 -17.86 2.30 -24.80
CA SER A 254 -18.67 1.16 -25.24
C SER A 254 -20.02 1.63 -25.79
N THR A 255 -20.66 2.58 -25.10
CA THR A 255 -21.94 3.18 -25.51
C THR A 255 -21.79 4.03 -26.79
N MET A 256 -20.71 4.82 -26.88
CA MET A 256 -20.36 5.59 -28.08
C MET A 256 -19.92 4.69 -29.23
N GLY A 257 -19.18 3.61 -28.97
CA GLY A 257 -18.81 2.62 -29.99
C GLY A 257 -20.03 1.91 -30.60
N LEU A 258 -21.05 1.63 -29.78
CA LEU A 258 -22.34 1.10 -30.24
C LEU A 258 -23.14 2.12 -31.07
N THR A 259 -23.13 3.40 -30.70
CA THR A 259 -23.82 4.47 -31.44
C THR A 259 -23.09 4.90 -32.72
N VAL A 260 -21.75 4.93 -32.72
CA VAL A 260 -20.91 5.21 -33.90
C VAL A 260 -20.94 4.04 -34.88
N GLY A 261 -21.05 2.79 -34.39
CA GLY A 261 -21.34 1.61 -35.22
C GLY A 261 -22.65 1.73 -36.02
N CYS A 262 -23.63 2.47 -35.50
CA CYS A 262 -24.89 2.79 -36.19
C CYS A 262 -24.76 3.93 -37.23
N HIS A 263 -23.75 4.81 -37.14
CA HIS A 263 -23.58 5.94 -38.04
C HIS A 263 -22.21 5.93 -38.76
N ARG A 264 -22.11 5.08 -39.79
CA ARG A 264 -20.97 4.86 -40.73
C ARG A 264 -20.37 6.10 -41.44
N LYS A 265 -20.74 7.34 -41.12
CA LYS A 265 -20.26 8.54 -41.81
C LYS A 265 -19.08 9.27 -41.15
N TRP A 266 -18.77 8.99 -39.87
CA TRP A 266 -17.65 9.60 -39.14
C TRP A 266 -16.36 8.74 -39.10
N ALA A 267 -16.35 7.59 -39.77
CA ALA A 267 -15.27 6.59 -39.70
C ALA A 267 -13.96 6.95 -40.43
N LYS A 268 -13.88 8.12 -41.10
CA LYS A 268 -12.68 8.51 -41.86
C LYS A 268 -11.59 9.19 -41.02
N GLU A 269 -11.92 9.72 -39.85
CA GLU A 269 -10.95 10.35 -38.94
C GLU A 269 -10.51 9.42 -37.79
N SER A 270 -11.18 8.27 -37.62
CA SER A 270 -10.90 7.28 -36.56
C SER A 270 -9.86 6.20 -36.95
N SER A 271 -9.43 6.15 -38.22
CA SER A 271 -8.49 5.11 -38.68
C SER A 271 -7.12 5.19 -37.98
N ASP A 272 -6.73 6.39 -37.54
CA ASP A 272 -5.46 6.59 -36.81
C ASP A 272 -5.58 6.20 -35.33
N PHE A 273 -6.79 6.19 -34.77
CA PHE A 273 -7.02 5.90 -33.34
C PHE A 273 -7.21 4.40 -33.05
N THR A 274 -7.79 3.65 -34.00
CA THR A 274 -7.90 2.19 -33.89
C THR A 274 -6.53 1.50 -34.00
N GLN A 275 -5.61 2.06 -34.79
CA GLN A 275 -4.24 1.54 -34.92
C GLN A 275 -3.39 1.67 -33.64
N LEU A 276 -3.74 2.60 -32.74
CA LEU A 276 -2.99 2.86 -31.51
C LEU A 276 -3.43 1.97 -30.33
N THR A 277 -4.63 1.39 -30.37
CA THR A 277 -5.27 0.77 -29.20
C THR A 277 -5.38 -0.76 -29.28
N GLU A 278 -5.43 -1.34 -30.48
CA GLU A 278 -5.41 -2.81 -30.66
C GLU A 278 -4.16 -3.50 -30.08
N PRO A 279 -2.93 -2.95 -30.25
CA PRO A 279 -1.74 -3.58 -29.68
C PRO A 279 -1.79 -3.65 -28.15
N LEU A 280 -2.44 -2.69 -27.50
CA LEU A 280 -2.50 -2.59 -26.04
C LEU A 280 -3.48 -3.62 -25.45
N ILE A 281 -4.62 -3.83 -26.10
CA ILE A 281 -5.61 -4.85 -25.72
C ILE A 281 -5.04 -6.25 -25.94
N HIS A 282 -4.38 -6.49 -27.07
CA HIS A 282 -3.70 -7.76 -27.33
C HIS A 282 -2.57 -8.02 -26.34
N THR A 283 -1.75 -7.01 -26.01
CA THR A 283 -0.67 -7.14 -25.03
C THR A 283 -1.22 -7.48 -23.64
N ILE A 284 -2.32 -6.86 -23.22
CA ILE A 284 -2.97 -7.16 -21.93
C ILE A 284 -3.57 -8.58 -21.94
N GLN A 285 -4.21 -8.99 -23.04
CA GLN A 285 -4.77 -10.35 -23.16
C GLN A 285 -3.68 -11.43 -23.23
N ASP A 286 -2.58 -11.20 -23.94
CA ASP A 286 -1.45 -12.12 -24.03
C ASP A 286 -0.72 -12.21 -22.67
N HIS A 287 -0.52 -11.10 -21.95
CA HIS A 287 0.05 -11.13 -20.59
C HIS A 287 -0.82 -11.87 -19.56
N LEU A 288 -2.15 -11.79 -19.71
CA LEU A 288 -3.11 -12.50 -18.87
C LEU A 288 -3.21 -14.00 -19.20
N MET A 289 -2.85 -14.39 -20.43
CA MET A 289 -2.87 -15.79 -20.88
C MET A 289 -1.53 -16.51 -20.65
N ASP A 290 -0.40 -15.79 -20.67
CA ASP A 290 0.95 -16.34 -20.51
C ASP A 290 1.42 -16.47 -19.05
N ASN A 291 0.68 -15.92 -18.08
CA ASN A 291 0.90 -16.16 -16.64
C ASN A 291 -0.32 -16.81 -15.98
N PRO A 292 -0.59 -18.11 -16.25
CA PRO A 292 -1.57 -18.83 -15.48
C PRO A 292 -0.97 -19.23 -14.12
N THR A 293 -1.22 -18.45 -13.08
CA THR A 293 -1.35 -18.90 -11.67
C THR A 293 -1.78 -17.78 -10.75
#